data_AF-A0A381VQ90-F1
#
_entry.id   AF-A0A381VQ90-F1
#
_cell.length_a   1.000
_cell.length_b   1.000
_cell.length_c   1.000
_cell.angle_alpha   90.00
_cell.angle_beta   90.00
_cell.angle_gamma   90.00
#
_symmetry.space_group_name_H-M   'P 1'
#
loop_
_entity.id
_entity.type
_entity.pdbx_description
1 polymer ?
#
loop_
_entity_poly.entity_id
_entity_poly.type
_entity_poly.pdbx_seq_one_letter_code
_entity_poly.pdbx_strand_id
1 'polypeptide(L)'
;MTPSTYSTHDGTSPKSSQRVFMDDVWFRVNEKYYEEMKEHTLNVLSIYQKVHNVVCQRYTNFRVNRYGSGGFMSEHIDNIHHSHGQQYGYPHLSVLLFLNEDYKGGEFVVADNEYKT
;
A
#
# COMPACT_ATOMS: atom_id res chain seq x y z
N MET A 1 -14.85 5.05 -3.32
CA MET A 1 -13.54 4.83 -3.95
C MET A 1 -13.54 5.54 -5.29
N THR A 2 -12.39 6.04 -5.72
CA THR A 2 -12.22 6.77 -6.98
C THR A 2 -10.99 6.24 -7.71
N PRO A 3 -10.89 6.42 -9.04
CA PRO A 3 -9.69 6.04 -9.77
C PRO A 3 -8.44 6.68 -9.16
N SER A 4 -7.38 5.88 -9.00
CA SER A 4 -6.15 6.37 -8.39
C SER A 4 -5.50 7.48 -9.25
N THR A 5 -5.02 8.53 -8.59
CA THR A 5 -4.29 9.64 -9.22
C THR A 5 -2.76 9.50 -9.10
N TYR A 6 -2.26 8.31 -8.73
CA TYR A 6 -0.83 8.09 -8.54
C TYR A 6 -0.07 8.15 -9.86
N SER A 7 0.71 9.20 -10.05
CA SER A 7 1.49 9.44 -11.26
C SER A 7 2.79 10.16 -10.93
N THR A 8 3.89 9.45 -10.66
CA THR A 8 5.22 10.09 -10.67
C THR A 8 6.37 9.15 -11.08
N HIS A 9 7.25 9.79 -11.87
CA HIS A 9 8.53 9.47 -12.52
C HIS A 9 8.70 8.19 -13.38
N ASP A 10 8.92 8.46 -14.68
CA ASP A 10 9.30 7.60 -15.81
C ASP A 10 9.19 6.08 -15.64
N GLY A 11 8.07 5.52 -16.12
CA GLY A 11 7.91 4.07 -16.24
C GLY A 11 6.48 3.69 -16.60
N THR A 12 6.14 3.77 -17.88
CA THR A 12 4.88 3.23 -18.43
C THR A 12 4.90 1.70 -18.39
N SER A 13 3.77 1.07 -18.06
CA SER A 13 3.62 -0.38 -18.25
C SER A 13 3.73 -0.72 -19.74
N PRO A 14 4.32 -1.86 -20.16
CA PRO A 14 4.33 -2.29 -21.56
C PRO A 14 2.93 -2.39 -22.18
N LYS A 15 1.88 -2.45 -21.35
CA LYS A 15 0.49 -2.69 -21.75
C LYS A 15 -0.42 -1.46 -21.58
N SER A 16 0.04 -0.37 -20.98
CA SER A 16 -0.79 0.81 -20.72
C SER A 16 0.04 2.07 -20.48
N SER A 17 -0.49 3.22 -20.90
CA SER A 17 0.02 4.54 -20.50
C SER A 17 -0.22 4.83 -19.02
N GLN A 18 -1.06 4.04 -18.34
CA GLN A 18 -1.32 4.10 -16.92
C GLN A 18 -0.27 3.28 -16.16
N ARG A 19 0.29 3.83 -15.07
CA ARG A 19 1.15 3.06 -14.15
C ARG A 19 0.34 2.18 -13.19
N VAL A 20 -0.89 2.58 -12.94
CA VAL A 20 -1.79 1.95 -11.99
C VAL A 20 -3.17 1.90 -12.62
N PHE A 21 -3.83 0.76 -12.48
CA PHE A 21 -5.26 0.60 -12.77
C PHE A 21 -5.94 0.01 -11.54
N MET A 22 -6.39 0.90 -10.65
CA MET A 22 -7.07 0.59 -9.39
C MET A 22 -7.97 1.76 -8.97
N ASP A 23 -8.90 1.48 -8.06
CA ASP A 23 -9.56 2.52 -7.26
C ASP A 23 -8.89 2.62 -5.88
N ASP A 24 -8.87 3.81 -5.29
CA ASP A 24 -8.38 4.03 -3.93
C ASP A 24 -9.28 4.94 -3.09
N VAL A 25 -9.05 4.90 -1.78
CA VAL A 25 -9.59 5.85 -0.81
C VAL A 25 -8.69 5.92 0.42
N TRP A 26 -8.60 7.11 1.04
CA TRP A 26 -7.99 7.26 2.36
C TRP A 26 -8.97 6.82 3.43
N PHE A 27 -8.53 5.89 4.28
CA PHE A 27 -9.26 5.43 5.46
C PHE A 27 -8.65 6.10 6.70
N ARG A 28 -9.41 7.02 7.32
CA ARG A 28 -8.90 8.05 8.23
C ARG A 28 -9.29 7.80 9.68
N VAL A 29 -8.55 8.44 10.59
CA VAL A 29 -8.89 8.48 12.03
C VAL A 29 -10.36 8.85 12.23
N ASN A 30 -11.03 8.14 13.13
CA ASN A 30 -12.46 8.22 13.45
C ASN A 30 -13.42 7.51 12.48
N GLU A 31 -12.94 6.89 11.39
CA GLU A 31 -13.78 6.02 10.58
C GLU A 31 -13.99 4.65 11.26
N LYS A 32 -15.12 4.01 10.93
CA LYS A 32 -15.49 2.71 11.49
C LYS A 32 -14.41 1.68 11.15
N TYR A 33 -13.89 0.98 12.15
CA TYR A 33 -12.82 -0.02 12.09
C TYR A 33 -11.38 0.54 12.08
N TYR A 34 -11.19 1.86 12.21
CA TYR A 34 -9.84 2.45 12.15
C TYR A 34 -8.94 1.98 13.30
N GLU A 35 -9.47 1.93 14.52
CA GLU A 35 -8.68 1.50 15.68
C GLU A 35 -8.35 0.01 15.62
N GLU A 36 -9.26 -0.83 15.12
CA GLU A 36 -9.02 -2.26 14.90
C GLU A 36 -7.91 -2.49 13.86
N MET A 37 -7.93 -1.77 12.73
CA MET A 37 -6.89 -1.85 11.71
C MET A 37 -5.53 -1.38 12.25
N LYS A 38 -5.53 -0.34 13.09
CA LYS A 38 -4.34 0.15 13.78
C LYS A 38 -3.81 -0.87 14.78
N GLU A 39 -4.67 -1.53 15.55
CA GLU A 39 -4.28 -2.59 16.47
C GLU A 39 -3.57 -3.74 15.72
N HIS A 40 -4.17 -4.23 14.63
CA HIS A 40 -3.57 -5.28 13.81
C HIS A 40 -2.21 -4.84 13.21
N THR A 41 -2.12 -3.60 12.74
CA THR A 41 -0.87 -3.02 12.23
C THR A 41 0.22 -3.00 13.29
N LEU A 42 -0.11 -2.57 14.52
CA LEU A 42 0.83 -2.54 15.64
C LEU A 42 1.25 -3.94 16.07
N ASN A 43 0.34 -4.92 16.02
CA ASN A 43 0.66 -6.32 16.31
C ASN A 43 1.67 -6.88 15.30
N VAL A 44 1.47 -6.64 14.00
CA VAL A 44 2.42 -7.05 12.94
C VAL A 44 3.77 -6.35 13.13
N LEU A 45 3.77 -5.05 13.40
CA LEU A 45 5.00 -4.30 13.67
C LEU A 45 5.75 -4.87 14.87
N SER A 46 5.05 -5.24 15.94
CA SER A 46 5.68 -5.84 17.14
C SER A 46 6.40 -7.15 16.84
N ILE A 47 5.91 -7.95 15.88
CA ILE A 47 6.55 -9.19 15.43
C ILE A 47 7.81 -8.84 14.64
N TYR A 48 7.71 -7.90 13.70
CA TYR A 48 8.85 -7.44 12.91
C TYR A 48 9.98 -6.88 13.80
N GLN A 49 9.63 -6.12 14.82
CA GLN A 49 10.56 -5.49 15.77
C GLN A 49 11.32 -6.50 16.67
N LYS A 50 10.84 -7.73 16.81
CA LYS A 50 11.58 -8.79 17.53
C LYS A 50 12.81 -9.27 16.76
N VAL A 51 12.81 -9.08 15.43
CA VAL A 51 13.86 -9.56 14.53
C VAL A 51 14.70 -8.39 14.01
N HIS A 52 14.10 -7.20 13.87
CA HIS A 52 14.74 -6.02 13.31
C HIS A 52 14.72 -4.84 14.29
N ASN A 53 15.87 -4.16 14.44
CA ASN A 53 15.98 -2.97 15.29
C ASN A 53 15.38 -1.73 14.60
N VAL A 54 14.05 -1.65 14.58
CA VAL A 54 13.29 -0.55 13.95
C VAL A 54 12.29 0.04 14.94
N VAL A 55 12.22 1.37 15.01
CA VAL A 55 11.24 2.10 15.82
C VAL A 55 10.46 3.09 14.95
N CYS A 56 9.17 2.82 14.73
CA CYS A 56 8.28 3.73 14.00
C CYS A 56 7.74 4.81 14.94
N GLN A 57 8.10 6.07 14.69
CA GLN A 57 7.65 7.22 15.49
C GLN A 57 6.41 7.92 14.93
N ARG A 58 6.12 7.71 13.65
CA ARG A 58 5.02 8.34 12.93
C ARG A 58 4.34 7.32 12.03
N TYR A 59 3.02 7.46 11.93
CA TYR A 59 2.16 6.60 11.12
C TYR A 59 1.28 7.48 10.23
N THR A 60 0.98 6.96 9.05
CA THR A 60 0.05 7.57 8.11
C THR A 60 -1.36 7.08 8.40
N ASN A 61 -2.36 7.73 7.82
CA ASN A 61 -3.66 7.08 7.68
C ASN A 61 -3.52 5.87 6.75
N PHE A 62 -4.51 4.98 6.77
CA PHE A 62 -4.57 3.84 5.87
C PHE A 62 -5.02 4.27 4.48
N ARG A 63 -4.57 3.54 3.47
CA ARG A 63 -5.08 3.64 2.11
C ARG A 63 -5.67 2.29 1.72
N VAL A 64 -6.91 2.30 1.28
CA VAL A 64 -7.58 1.09 0.78
C VAL A 64 -7.49 1.11 -0.73
N ASN A 65 -6.84 0.11 -1.29
CA ASN A 65 -6.69 -0.08 -2.73
C ASN A 65 -7.60 -1.22 -3.19
N ARG A 66 -8.36 -1.00 -4.26
CA ARG A 66 -9.23 -2.01 -4.88
C ARG A 66 -8.87 -2.19 -6.34
N TYR A 67 -8.53 -3.43 -6.70
CA TYR A 67 -8.21 -3.81 -8.06
C TYR A 67 -9.39 -4.57 -8.68
N GLY A 68 -9.88 -4.07 -9.82
CA GLY A 68 -10.82 -4.80 -10.65
C GLY A 68 -10.13 -5.83 -11.54
N SER A 69 -10.90 -6.57 -12.35
CA SER A 69 -10.32 -7.46 -13.36
C SER A 69 -9.42 -6.69 -14.32
N GLY A 70 -8.20 -7.19 -14.54
CA GLY A 70 -7.17 -6.51 -15.34
C GLY A 70 -6.46 -5.35 -14.62
N GLY A 71 -6.83 -5.06 -13.36
CA GLY A 71 -6.18 -4.07 -12.51
C GLY A 71 -4.72 -4.43 -12.25
N PHE A 72 -3.86 -3.43 -12.18
CA PHE A 72 -2.43 -3.62 -11.96
C PHE A 72 -1.79 -2.43 -11.25
N MET A 73 -0.60 -2.67 -10.73
CA MET A 73 0.32 -1.66 -10.22
C MET A 73 1.69 -1.94 -10.83
N SER A 74 2.25 -0.94 -11.51
CA SER A 74 3.61 -1.07 -12.07
C SER A 74 4.64 -1.19 -10.96
N GLU A 75 5.77 -1.83 -11.27
CA GLU A 75 6.90 -1.92 -10.35
C GLU A 75 7.27 -0.53 -9.83
N HIS A 76 7.34 -0.40 -8.51
CA HIS A 76 7.63 0.87 -7.85
C HIS A 76 8.21 0.62 -6.45
N ILE A 77 8.75 1.68 -5.89
CA ILE A 77 9.05 1.79 -4.46
C ILE A 77 8.06 2.76 -3.84
N ASP A 78 7.66 2.51 -2.60
CA ASP A 78 6.79 3.39 -1.83
C ASP A 78 7.54 4.66 -1.40
N ASN A 79 7.93 5.51 -2.34
CA ASN A 79 8.49 6.81 -2.04
C ASN A 79 7.39 7.86 -2.02
N ILE A 80 7.30 8.60 -0.93
CA ILE A 80 6.35 9.71 -0.80
C ILE A 80 7.08 10.98 -1.24
N HIS A 81 7.19 11.13 -2.56
CA HIS A 81 7.64 12.36 -3.19
C HIS A 81 6.44 13.08 -3.81
N HIS A 82 6.05 14.17 -3.15
CA HIS A 82 5.24 15.27 -3.70
C HIS A 82 3.76 15.08 -4.02
N SER A 83 3.04 14.08 -3.49
CA SER A 83 1.59 14.04 -3.74
C SER A 83 0.74 13.50 -2.59
N HIS A 84 -0.50 14.01 -2.54
CA HIS A 84 -1.63 13.50 -1.74
C HIS A 84 -1.74 13.93 -0.27
N GLY A 85 -1.36 15.16 0.07
CA GLY A 85 -1.73 15.78 1.37
C GLY A 85 -1.04 15.17 2.60
N GLN A 86 0.04 14.41 2.37
CA GLN A 86 0.84 13.78 3.42
C GLN A 86 2.10 14.61 3.72
N GLN A 87 2.57 14.58 4.97
CA GLN A 87 3.80 15.26 5.36
C GLN A 87 5.03 14.67 4.64
N TYR A 88 5.95 15.53 4.22
CA TYR A 88 7.20 15.17 3.55
C TYR A 88 8.00 14.13 4.36
N GLY A 89 8.40 13.03 3.72
CA GLY A 89 9.26 12.01 4.33
C GLY A 89 9.43 10.78 3.45
N TYR A 90 10.49 10.03 3.70
CA TYR A 90 10.69 8.69 3.14
C TYR A 90 10.10 7.69 4.13
N PRO A 91 9.01 6.97 3.79
CA PRO A 91 8.52 5.92 4.67
C PRO A 91 9.62 4.86 4.78
N HIS A 92 9.94 4.47 6.01
CA HIS A 92 10.96 3.45 6.26
C HIS A 92 10.38 2.04 6.16
N LEU A 93 9.06 1.92 6.36
CA LEU A 93 8.31 0.66 6.30
C LEU A 93 6.94 0.91 5.66
N SER A 94 6.49 -0.07 4.88
CA SER A 94 5.11 -0.21 4.42
C SER A 94 4.50 -1.45 5.07
N VAL A 95 3.27 -1.33 5.55
CA VAL A 95 2.48 -2.47 6.06
C VAL A 95 1.29 -2.66 5.14
N LEU A 96 1.17 -3.85 4.55
CA LEU A 96 0.05 -4.22 3.71
C LEU A 96 -0.86 -5.19 4.47
N LEU A 97 -2.16 -4.90 4.47
CA LEU A 97 -3.20 -5.74 5.03
C LEU A 97 -4.09 -6.21 3.87
N PHE A 98 -4.16 -7.51 3.65
CA PHE A 98 -4.96 -8.12 2.58
C PHE A 98 -6.36 -8.44 3.12
N LEU A 99 -7.39 -8.01 2.39
CA LEU A 99 -8.79 -8.09 2.83
C LEU A 99 -9.61 -9.17 2.10
N ASN A 100 -9.05 -9.76 1.05
CA ASN A 100 -9.69 -10.81 0.25
C ASN A 100 -8.68 -11.94 0.05
N GLU A 101 -9.13 -13.19 0.15
CA GLU A 101 -8.30 -14.39 -0.10
C GLU A 101 -8.76 -15.15 -1.36
N ASP A 102 -9.99 -14.88 -1.84
CA ASP A 102 -10.60 -15.61 -2.97
C ASP A 102 -10.53 -14.80 -4.26
N TYR A 103 -9.34 -14.75 -4.86
CA TYR A 103 -9.13 -14.15 -6.18
C TYR A 103 -8.14 -14.96 -7.03
N LYS A 104 -8.21 -14.77 -8.35
CA LYS A 104 -7.27 -15.35 -9.33
C LYS A 104 -6.47 -14.25 -10.00
N GLY A 105 -5.17 -14.43 -10.14
CA GLY A 105 -4.23 -13.38 -10.54
C GLY A 105 -3.88 -12.49 -9.34
N GLY A 106 -3.34 -11.29 -9.58
CA GLY A 106 -3.06 -10.32 -8.51
C GLY A 106 -1.87 -10.71 -7.64
N GLU A 107 -0.90 -11.38 -8.25
CA GLU A 107 0.32 -11.85 -7.62
C GLU A 107 1.05 -10.69 -6.92
N PHE A 108 1.35 -10.86 -5.63
CA PHE A 108 2.09 -9.87 -4.88
C PHE A 108 3.58 -10.19 -4.96
N VAL A 109 4.31 -9.40 -5.74
CA VAL A 109 5.74 -9.57 -5.98
C VAL A 109 6.52 -8.43 -5.33
N VAL A 110 7.49 -8.76 -4.49
CA VAL A 110 8.41 -7.82 -3.85
C VAL A 110 9.83 -8.27 -4.09
N ALA A 111 10.64 -7.41 -4.74
CA ALA A 111 12.03 -7.70 -5.07
C ALA A 111 12.21 -9.09 -5.73
N ASP A 112 11.45 -9.34 -6.81
CA ASP A 112 11.40 -10.61 -7.56
C ASP A 112 10.94 -11.85 -6.77
N ASN A 113 10.43 -11.67 -5.54
CA ASN A 113 9.86 -12.74 -4.74
C ASN A 113 8.33 -12.64 -4.75
N GLU A 114 7.66 -13.73 -5.13
CA GLU A 114 6.20 -13.85 -5.06
C GLU A 114 5.76 -14.33 -3.68
N TYR A 115 4.78 -13.64 -3.09
CA TYR A 115 4.22 -13.97 -1.80
C TYR A 115 2.77 -14.44 -1.95
N LYS A 116 2.43 -15.52 -1.26
CA LYS A 116 1.04 -15.94 -1.08
C LYS A 116 0.42 -15.07 0.00
N THR A 117 -0.68 -14.42 -0.35
CA THR A 117 -1.39 -13.44 0.47
C THR A 117 -2.79 -13.93 0.79
#